data_AF-A0A4P8SB51-F1
#
_entry.id   AF-A0A4P8SB51-F1
#
_cell.length_a   1.000
_cell.length_b   1.000
_cell.length_c   1.000
_cell.angle_alpha   90.00
_cell.angle_beta   90.00
_cell.angle_gamma   90.00
#
_symmetry.space_group_name_H-M   'P 1'
#
loop_
_entity.id
_entity.type
_entity.pdbx_description
1 polymer ?
#
loop_
_entity_poly.entity_id
_entity_poly.type
_entity_poly.pdbx_seq_one_letter_code
_entity_poly.pdbx_strand_id
1 'polypeptide(L)'
;MNIETKFLGQVEIKEEEIISFEFGLPGFPDLQKFVLLSLDADLPLAVLQSTDEAQIGFVVAYPFLFKKDYVFDISDEDKEDLQIEKEEDVMVYSIVTLNESFPESTLNLLAPVLINTNKKLGKQIVLQDNAAYPLRFPIGSLEGSAK
;
A
#
# COMPACT_ATOMS: atom_id res chain seq x y z
N MET A 1 3.93 -12.41 -17.64
CA MET A 1 5.25 -11.78 -17.87
C MET A 1 6.09 -11.93 -16.62
N ASN A 2 7.41 -12.09 -16.75
CA ASN A 2 8.30 -12.23 -15.60
C ASN A 2 8.94 -10.89 -15.25
N ILE A 3 8.97 -10.55 -13.95
CA ILE A 3 9.65 -9.37 -13.43
C ILE A 3 10.60 -9.77 -12.31
N GLU A 4 11.70 -9.04 -12.18
CA GLU A 4 12.57 -9.10 -11.00
C GLU A 4 11.98 -8.23 -9.90
N THR A 5 12.03 -8.71 -8.66
CA THR A 5 11.45 -8.02 -7.50
C THR A 5 12.48 -7.81 -6.41
N LYS A 6 12.21 -6.85 -5.53
CA LYS A 6 13.13 -6.49 -4.45
C LYS A 6 13.30 -7.60 -3.41
N PHE A 7 12.23 -8.34 -3.11
CA PHE A 7 12.17 -9.26 -1.97
C PHE A 7 11.88 -10.71 -2.37
N LEU A 8 11.25 -10.95 -3.53
CA LEU A 8 10.71 -12.26 -3.90
C LEU A 8 11.49 -12.91 -5.06
N GLY A 9 12.58 -12.29 -5.52
CA GLY A 9 13.31 -12.73 -6.72
C GLY A 9 12.47 -12.51 -7.97
N GLN A 10 12.57 -13.44 -8.93
CA GLN A 10 11.79 -13.39 -10.15
C GLN A 10 10.40 -13.99 -9.94
N VAL A 11 9.37 -13.24 -10.33
CA VAL A 11 7.97 -13.68 -10.24
C VAL A 11 7.25 -13.52 -11.58
N GLU A 12 6.28 -14.38 -11.84
CA GLU A 12 5.37 -14.27 -12.98
C GLU A 12 4.12 -13.47 -12.56
N ILE A 13 3.80 -12.42 -13.32
CA ILE A 13 2.59 -11.60 -13.17
C ILE A 13 1.81 -11.55 -14.47
N LYS A 14 0.52 -11.25 -14.41
CA LYS A 14 -0.30 -10.95 -15.57
C LYS A 14 -0.37 -9.43 -15.78
N GLU A 15 -0.49 -8.99 -17.04
CA GLU A 15 -0.63 -7.56 -17.35
C GLU A 15 -1.87 -6.93 -16.69
N GLU A 16 -2.96 -7.71 -16.54
CA GLU A 16 -4.19 -7.30 -15.85
C GLU A 16 -4.02 -7.04 -14.34
N GLU A 17 -2.91 -7.50 -13.74
CA GLU A 17 -2.59 -7.28 -12.33
C GLU A 17 -1.85 -5.96 -12.09
N ILE A 18 -1.35 -5.32 -13.17
CA ILE A 18 -0.63 -4.05 -13.09
C ILE A 18 -1.59 -2.93 -12.71
N ILE A 19 -1.22 -2.19 -11.69
CA ILE A 19 -1.89 -1.00 -11.17
C ILE A 19 -1.17 0.22 -11.73
N SER A 20 -1.93 1.11 -12.34
CA SER A 20 -1.42 2.37 -12.88
C SER A 20 -1.46 3.46 -11.81
N PHE A 21 -0.31 4.05 -11.53
CA PHE A 21 -0.14 5.22 -10.68
C PHE A 21 0.19 6.41 -11.59
N GLU A 22 -0.84 7.11 -12.07
CA GLU A 22 -0.69 8.18 -13.07
C GLU A 22 0.29 9.28 -12.62
N PHE A 23 0.31 9.60 -11.33
CA PHE A 23 1.20 10.58 -10.72
C PHE A 23 2.45 9.97 -10.08
N GLY A 24 2.66 8.66 -10.30
CA GLY A 24 3.64 7.85 -9.59
C GLY A 24 3.43 7.82 -8.09
N LEU A 25 4.52 7.70 -7.34
CA LEU A 25 4.52 7.83 -5.87
C LEU A 25 5.32 9.08 -5.45
N PRO A 26 4.99 9.71 -4.31
CA PRO A 26 5.86 10.72 -3.70
C PRO A 26 7.32 10.25 -3.60
N GLY A 27 8.23 11.00 -4.24
CA GLY A 27 9.65 10.65 -4.36
C GLY A 27 10.01 9.79 -5.57
N PHE A 28 9.03 9.24 -6.28
CA PHE A 28 9.17 8.41 -7.48
C PHE A 28 8.11 8.77 -8.54
N PRO A 29 8.09 10.02 -9.06
CA PRO A 29 7.05 10.47 -9.99
C PRO A 29 7.07 9.74 -11.34
N ASP A 30 8.25 9.23 -11.75
CA ASP A 30 8.42 8.55 -13.03
C ASP A 30 8.02 7.06 -12.99
N LEU A 31 7.82 6.50 -11.80
CA LEU A 31 7.39 5.10 -11.64
C LEU A 31 5.88 5.06 -11.59
N GLN A 32 5.26 4.62 -12.68
CA GLN A 32 3.81 4.67 -12.85
C GLN A 32 3.14 3.29 -12.87
N LYS A 33 3.91 2.21 -12.78
CA LYS A 33 3.38 0.85 -12.86
C LYS A 33 3.85 0.01 -11.68
N PHE A 34 2.88 -0.47 -10.92
CA PHE A 34 3.13 -1.30 -9.76
C PHE A 34 2.24 -2.55 -9.79
N VAL A 35 2.69 -3.59 -9.11
CA VAL A 35 1.88 -4.77 -8.82
C VAL A 35 1.89 -5.01 -7.31
N LEU A 36 0.80 -5.54 -6.79
CA LEU A 36 0.70 -5.94 -5.40
C LEU A 36 0.96 -7.44 -5.27
N LEU A 37 2.06 -7.80 -4.60
CA LEU A 37 2.48 -9.19 -4.43
C LEU A 37 2.37 -9.59 -2.95
N SER A 38 1.67 -10.67 -2.62
CA SER A 38 1.63 -11.16 -1.25
C SER A 38 3.03 -11.57 -0.80
N LEU A 39 3.46 -11.12 0.38
CA LEU A 39 4.76 -11.50 0.94
C LEU A 39 4.69 -12.91 1.54
N ASP A 40 3.58 -13.20 2.21
CA ASP A 40 3.22 -14.49 2.78
C ASP A 40 1.68 -14.58 2.81
N ALA A 41 1.10 -15.77 2.64
CA ALA A 41 -0.34 -15.96 2.66
C ALA A 41 -0.94 -15.77 4.07
N ASP A 42 -0.14 -16.00 5.11
CA ASP A 42 -0.57 -15.92 6.51
C ASP A 42 -0.32 -14.54 7.13
N LEU A 43 0.38 -13.65 6.43
CA LEU A 43 0.69 -12.31 6.91
C LEU A 43 -0.21 -11.26 6.25
N PRO A 44 -0.67 -10.24 6.99
CA PRO A 44 -1.41 -9.11 6.43
C PRO A 44 -0.47 -8.12 5.71
N LEU A 45 0.52 -8.64 4.99
CA LEU A 45 1.60 -7.90 4.36
C LEU A 45 1.68 -8.24 2.88
N ALA A 46 1.89 -7.21 2.08
CA ALA A 46 2.18 -7.34 0.66
C ALA A 46 3.37 -6.45 0.29
N VAL A 47 3.86 -6.63 -0.93
CA VAL A 47 4.86 -5.79 -1.56
C VAL A 47 4.17 -5.04 -2.69
N LEU A 48 4.15 -3.71 -2.60
CA LEU A 48 3.88 -2.85 -3.73
C LEU A 48 5.16 -2.71 -4.55
N GLN A 49 5.28 -3.51 -5.61
CA GLN A 49 6.49 -3.69 -6.41
C GLN A 49 6.38 -2.92 -7.73
N SER A 50 7.38 -2.09 -8.04
CA SER A 50 7.48 -1.46 -9.37
C SER A 50 7.73 -2.52 -10.44
N THR A 51 7.03 -2.45 -11.56
CA THR A 51 7.31 -3.32 -12.71
C THR A 51 8.48 -2.83 -13.55
N ASP A 52 8.86 -1.56 -13.38
CA ASP A 52 9.89 -0.90 -14.17
C ASP A 52 11.27 -0.95 -13.47
N GLU A 53 11.28 -0.96 -12.13
CA GLU A 53 12.52 -0.93 -11.33
C GLU A 53 12.52 -1.98 -10.21
N ALA A 54 13.30 -3.05 -10.38
CA ALA A 54 13.33 -4.19 -9.45
C ALA A 54 13.70 -3.82 -8.01
N GLN A 55 14.55 -2.79 -7.81
CA GLN A 55 14.98 -2.34 -6.48
C GLN A 55 13.92 -1.49 -5.75
N ILE A 56 12.84 -1.11 -6.44
CA ILE A 56 11.76 -0.32 -5.89
C ILE A 56 10.57 -1.22 -5.58
N GLY A 57 10.51 -1.62 -4.31
CA GLY A 57 9.39 -2.34 -3.71
C GLY A 57 9.18 -1.86 -2.29
N PHE A 58 7.92 -1.66 -1.92
CA PHE A 58 7.51 -1.20 -0.60
C PHE A 58 6.73 -2.29 0.10
N VAL A 59 7.12 -2.63 1.33
CA VAL A 59 6.25 -3.46 2.16
C VAL A 59 5.07 -2.62 2.59
N VAL A 60 3.87 -3.15 2.40
CA VAL A 60 2.61 -2.50 2.73
C VAL A 60 1.73 -3.43 3.56
N ALA A 61 0.89 -2.85 4.40
CA ALA A 61 -0.04 -3.61 5.25
C ALA A 61 -1.44 -3.02 5.19
N TYR A 62 -2.44 -3.84 5.50
CA TYR A 62 -3.82 -3.38 5.65
C TYR A 62 -3.95 -2.64 7.00
N PRO A 63 -4.09 -1.30 7.02
CA PRO A 63 -3.88 -0.50 8.23
C PRO A 63 -4.93 -0.77 9.32
N PHE A 64 -6.14 -1.16 8.93
CA PHE A 64 -7.26 -1.38 9.85
C PHE A 64 -7.08 -2.58 10.79
N LEU A 65 -6.14 -3.49 10.49
CA LEU A 65 -5.75 -4.57 11.41
C LEU A 65 -4.94 -4.07 12.61
N PHE A 66 -4.23 -2.95 12.43
CA PHE A 66 -3.35 -2.37 13.44
C PHE A 66 -3.97 -1.17 14.14
N LYS A 67 -4.80 -0.39 13.42
CA LYS A 67 -5.56 0.75 13.93
C LYS A 67 -7.04 0.59 13.55
N LYS A 68 -7.83 -0.06 14.41
CA LYS A 68 -9.23 -0.43 14.13
C LYS A 68 -10.17 0.77 13.90
N ASP A 69 -9.85 1.89 14.52
CA ASP A 69 -10.56 3.17 14.44
C ASP A 69 -9.89 4.13 13.43
N TYR A 70 -9.09 3.60 12.50
CA TYR A 70 -8.57 4.38 11.38
C TYR A 70 -9.70 4.68 10.41
N VAL A 71 -10.01 5.97 10.23
CA VAL A 71 -11.04 6.48 9.33
C VAL A 71 -10.58 7.82 8.80
N PHE A 72 -10.81 8.08 7.52
CA PHE A 72 -10.46 9.33 6.84
C PHE A 72 -11.36 9.51 5.62
N ASP A 73 -11.52 10.76 5.20
CA ASP A 73 -12.23 11.10 3.98
C ASP A 73 -11.26 11.15 2.80
N ILE A 74 -11.69 10.63 1.65
CA ILE A 74 -11.00 10.80 0.38
C ILE A 74 -11.55 12.08 -0.28
N SER A 75 -10.66 12.97 -0.71
CA SER A 75 -11.06 14.21 -1.38
C SER A 75 -11.79 13.92 -2.70
N ASP A 76 -12.63 14.84 -3.17
CA ASP A 76 -13.33 14.65 -4.44
C ASP A 76 -12.37 14.61 -5.64
N GLU A 77 -11.26 15.34 -5.56
CA GLU A 77 -10.16 15.27 -6.54
C GLU A 77 -9.52 13.88 -6.57
N ASP A 78 -9.18 13.30 -5.41
CA ASP A 78 -8.62 11.95 -5.35
C ASP A 78 -9.61 10.87 -5.81
N LYS A 79 -10.91 11.07 -5.56
CA LYS A 79 -11.96 10.17 -6.08
C LYS A 79 -12.07 10.24 -7.60
N GLU A 80 -11.98 11.44 -8.17
CA GLU A 80 -12.01 11.64 -9.62
C GLU A 80 -10.79 10.97 -10.27
N ASP A 81 -9.59 11.23 -9.76
CA ASP A 81 -8.34 10.64 -10.25
C ASP A 81 -8.36 9.11 -10.20
N LEU A 82 -8.87 8.53 -9.11
CA LEU A 82 -8.98 7.09 -8.93
C LEU A 82 -10.24 6.49 -9.55
N GLN A 83 -11.12 7.30 -10.13
CA GLN A 83 -12.43 6.91 -10.67
C GLN A 83 -13.24 6.06 -9.67
N ILE A 84 -13.29 6.51 -8.42
CA ILE A 84 -13.98 5.82 -7.33
C ILE A 84 -15.48 6.09 -7.45
N GLU A 85 -16.24 5.04 -7.77
CA GLU A 85 -17.71 5.09 -7.79
C GLU A 85 -18.31 4.62 -6.46
N LYS A 86 -17.64 3.67 -5.79
CA LYS A 86 -18.07 3.11 -4.50
C LYS A 86 -16.88 2.84 -3.57
N GLU A 87 -17.13 2.86 -2.28
CA GLU A 87 -16.14 2.53 -1.25
C GLU A 87 -15.60 1.10 -1.40
N GLU A 88 -16.46 0.15 -1.78
CA GLU A 88 -16.12 -1.27 -1.95
C GLU A 88 -15.08 -1.52 -3.07
N ASP A 89 -14.89 -0.55 -3.96
CA ASP A 89 -13.94 -0.66 -5.07
C ASP A 89 -12.50 -0.35 -4.61
N VAL A 90 -12.33 0.24 -3.42
CA VAL A 90 -11.08 0.82 -2.94
C VAL A 90 -10.42 -0.09 -1.90
N MET A 91 -9.19 -0.49 -2.19
CA MET A 91 -8.30 -1.11 -1.22
C MET A 91 -7.33 -0.06 -0.67
N VAL A 92 -7.16 -0.06 0.65
CA VAL A 92 -6.28 0.87 1.36
C VAL A 92 -5.11 0.11 1.96
N TYR A 93 -3.91 0.62 1.73
CA TYR A 93 -2.67 0.12 2.29
C TYR A 93 -1.89 1.24 2.97
N SER A 94 -1.12 0.89 3.99
CA SER A 94 -0.11 1.77 4.58
C SER A 94 1.27 1.21 4.34
N ILE A 95 2.21 2.07 3.94
CA ILE A 95 3.61 1.69 3.77
C ILE A 95 4.21 1.38 5.15
N VAL A 96 4.88 0.23 5.23
CA VAL A 96 5.61 -0.24 6.42
C VAL A 96 7.06 0.22 6.34
N THR A 97 7.53 0.88 7.40
CA THR A 97 8.96 1.03 7.66
C THR A 97 9.40 -0.12 8.55
N LEU A 98 10.12 -1.09 7.96
CA LEU A 98 10.64 -2.26 8.67
C LEU A 98 11.80 -1.86 9.60
N ASN A 99 11.77 -2.35 10.84
CA ASN A 99 12.84 -2.27 11.82
C ASN A 99 13.46 -3.66 12.06
N GLU A 100 14.35 -3.80 13.06
CA GLU A 100 15.00 -5.07 13.40
C GLU A 100 13.99 -6.20 13.65
N SER A 101 12.83 -5.87 14.22
CA SER A 101 11.69 -6.77 14.37
C SER A 101 10.39 -6.19 13.80
N PHE A 102 9.48 -7.07 13.39
CA PHE A 102 8.17 -6.65 12.88
C PHE A 102 7.35 -5.84 13.93
N PRO A 103 7.29 -6.23 15.22
CA PRO A 103 6.57 -5.44 16.23
C PRO A 103 7.12 -4.03 16.45
N GLU A 104 8.41 -3.81 16.21
CA GLU A 104 9.05 -2.48 16.30
C GLU A 104 8.88 -1.66 15.02
N SER A 105 8.43 -2.28 13.94
CA SER A 105 8.19 -1.60 12.66
C SER A 105 7.02 -0.62 12.77
N THR A 106 6.93 0.31 11.82
CA THR A 106 5.91 1.37 11.85
C THR A 106 5.12 1.45 10.55
N LEU A 107 3.86 1.86 10.65
CA LEU A 107 2.99 2.18 9.52
C LEU A 107 2.94 3.69 9.30
N ASN A 108 2.96 4.08 8.03
CA ASN A 108 2.60 5.43 7.63
C ASN A 108 1.08 5.53 7.47
N LEU A 109 0.39 6.04 8.49
CA LEU A 109 -1.04 6.34 8.44
C LEU A 109 -1.34 7.71 7.84
N LEU A 110 -0.34 8.59 7.73
CA LEU A 110 -0.50 9.91 7.16
C LEU A 110 -0.65 9.88 5.63
N ALA A 111 0.05 8.95 4.98
CA ALA A 111 0.07 8.86 3.53
C ALA A 111 -0.33 7.46 3.02
N PRO A 112 -1.62 7.09 3.11
CA PRO A 112 -2.09 5.80 2.64
C PRO A 112 -2.00 5.67 1.12
N VAL A 113 -1.79 4.44 0.67
CA VAL A 113 -1.90 4.03 -0.74
C VAL A 113 -3.33 3.54 -0.98
N LEU A 114 -4.03 4.20 -1.88
CA LEU A 114 -5.36 3.84 -2.34
C LEU A 114 -5.25 3.13 -3.68
N ILE A 115 -6.00 2.04 -3.85
CA ILE A 115 -6.06 1.27 -5.10
C ILE A 115 -7.53 1.03 -5.44
N ASN A 116 -7.99 1.59 -6.56
CA ASN A 116 -9.24 1.17 -7.18
C ASN A 116 -9.00 -0.18 -7.87
N THR A 117 -9.57 -1.24 -7.31
CA THR A 117 -9.32 -2.61 -7.74
C THR A 117 -9.98 -2.95 -9.08
N ASN A 118 -11.11 -2.31 -9.39
CA ASN A 118 -11.85 -2.50 -10.64
C ASN A 118 -11.16 -1.79 -11.81
N LYS A 119 -10.67 -0.56 -11.59
CA LYS A 119 -10.04 0.28 -12.62
C LYS A 119 -8.53 0.08 -12.71
N LYS A 120 -7.92 -0.59 -11.72
CA LYS A 120 -6.47 -0.75 -11.56
C LYS A 120 -5.74 0.59 -11.53
N LEU A 121 -6.30 1.54 -10.79
CA LEU A 121 -5.72 2.87 -10.56
C LEU A 121 -5.24 2.98 -9.13
N GLY A 122 -4.04 3.52 -8.93
CA GLY A 122 -3.40 3.68 -7.64
C GLY A 122 -2.98 5.12 -7.39
N LYS A 123 -3.06 5.57 -6.14
CA LYS A 123 -2.57 6.89 -5.71
C LYS A 123 -2.12 6.81 -4.26
N GLN A 124 -0.98 7.41 -3.95
CA GLN A 124 -0.63 7.68 -2.56
C GLN A 124 -1.09 9.10 -2.22
N ILE A 125 -2.05 9.21 -1.32
CA ILE A 125 -2.57 10.51 -0.87
C ILE A 125 -1.88 10.94 0.41
N VAL A 126 -1.97 12.22 0.78
CA VAL A 126 -1.47 12.75 2.05
C VAL A 126 -2.64 13.36 2.81
N LEU A 127 -2.96 12.80 3.97
CA LEU A 127 -4.04 13.30 4.82
C LEU A 127 -3.63 14.61 5.50
N GLN A 128 -4.59 15.51 5.76
CA GLN A 128 -4.27 16.84 6.29
C GLN A 128 -4.08 16.90 7.81
N ASP A 129 -4.66 15.95 8.57
CA ASP A 129 -4.59 15.94 10.03
C ASP A 129 -3.47 15.02 10.56
N ASN A 130 -2.26 15.58 10.63
CA ASN A 130 -1.09 14.85 11.16
C ASN A 130 -1.23 14.43 12.63
N ALA A 131 -2.13 15.07 13.40
CA ALA A 131 -2.36 14.71 14.80
C ALA A 131 -3.23 13.46 14.91
N ALA A 132 -4.23 13.33 14.03
CA ALA A 132 -5.04 12.12 13.89
C ALA A 132 -4.29 10.98 13.20
N TYR A 133 -3.40 11.30 12.25
CA TYR A 133 -2.71 10.33 11.40
C TYR A 133 -1.19 10.43 11.53
N PRO A 134 -0.56 9.61 12.40
CA PRO A 134 0.87 9.65 12.59
C PRO A 134 1.62 9.06 11.38
N LEU A 135 2.71 9.72 10.98
CA LEU A 135 3.66 9.22 9.97
C LEU A 135 4.34 7.90 10.40
N ARG A 136 4.48 7.68 11.70
CA ARG A 136 5.09 6.49 12.31
C ARG A 136 4.16 5.94 13.39
N PHE A 137 3.16 5.18 12.97
CA PHE A 137 2.30 4.43 13.89
C PHE A 137 2.99 3.10 14.26
N PRO A 138 3.22 2.79 15.55
CA PRO A 138 3.85 1.53 15.93
C PRO A 138 2.93 0.35 15.59
N ILE A 139 3.48 -0.67 14.92
CA ILE A 139 2.74 -1.91 14.61
C ILE A 139 2.43 -2.68 15.89
N GLY A 140 3.41 -2.79 16.80
CA GLY A 140 3.26 -3.53 18.04
C GLY A 140 3.11 -5.04 17.81
N SER A 141 2.85 -5.78 18.89
CA SER A 141 2.48 -7.18 18.77
C SER A 141 1.02 -7.26 18.33
N LEU A 142 0.73 -8.00 17.25
CA LEU A 142 -0.65 -8.37 16.93
C LEU A 142 -1.18 -9.25 18.09
N GLU A 143 -1.86 -8.65 19.07
CA GLU A 143 -2.63 -9.41 20.05
C GLU A 143 -3.85 -10.00 19.33
N GLY A 144 -3.66 -11.18 18.72
CA GLY A 144 -4.69 -11.72 17.84
C GLY A 144 -4.49 -13.10 17.23
N SER A 145 -3.33 -13.75 17.34
CA SER A 145 -3.26 -15.20 17.10
C SER A 145 -3.72 -15.93 18.36
N ALA A 146 -5.02 -15.83 18.65
CA ALA A 146 -5.67 -16.82 19.50
C ALA A 146 -5.63 -18.15 18.74
N LYS A 147 -4.87 -19.09 19.31
CA LYS A 147 -4.93 -20.56 19.18
C LYS A 147 -5.68 -21.15 17.99
#